data_AF-A0A1F6WBS2-F1
#
_entry.id   AF-A0A1F6WBS2-F1
#
_cell.length_a   1.000
_cell.length_b   1.000
_cell.length_c   1.000
_cell.angle_alpha   90.00
_cell.angle_beta   90.00
_cell.angle_gamma   90.00
#
_symmetry.space_group_name_H-M   'P 1'
#
loop_
_entity.id
_entity.type
_entity.pdbx_description
1 polymer ?
#
loop_
_entity_poly.entity_id
_entity_poly.type
_entity_poly.pdbx_seq_one_letter_code
_entity_poly.pdbx_strand_id
1 'polypeptide(L)'
;MKNPNRILILILVLLLGNVFLGVKYFSVAKELRQTKTLSEAQKVNNKVLEFSKLFIEKVLKTKTEIDFEMRLKLENAVRDLGDNEILAQWSQFIESTTEANAQEEVKNLLELLINKIRVK
;
A
#
# COMPACT_ATOMS: atom_id res chain seq x y z
N MET A 1 -16.75 58.08 22.54
CA MET A 1 -16.02 58.13 21.24
C MET A 1 -15.23 56.85 21.07
N LYS A 2 -15.60 56.01 20.08
CA LYS A 2 -14.81 54.85 19.66
C LYS A 2 -13.46 55.37 19.17
N ASN A 3 -12.35 55.05 19.86
CA ASN A 3 -11.02 55.42 19.38
C ASN A 3 -10.72 54.61 18.12
N PRO A 4 -10.68 55.23 16.92
CA PRO A 4 -10.55 54.50 15.67
C PRO A 4 -9.28 53.65 15.63
N ASN A 5 -8.21 54.12 16.29
CA ASN A 5 -6.93 53.42 16.39
C ASN A 5 -7.03 52.08 17.14
N ARG A 6 -7.89 51.98 18.19
CA ARG A 6 -8.07 50.71 18.93
C ARG A 6 -8.84 49.68 18.11
N ILE A 7 -9.80 50.14 17.31
CA ILE A 7 -10.58 49.28 16.41
C ILE A 7 -9.70 48.77 15.27
N LEU A 8 -8.86 49.64 14.71
CA LEU A 8 -7.90 49.26 13.67
C LEU A 8 -6.93 48.18 14.15
N ILE A 9 -6.38 48.33 15.36
CA ILE A 9 -5.49 47.33 15.99
C ILE A 9 -6.23 45.99 16.17
N LEU A 10 -7.47 46.02 16.66
CA LEU A 10 -8.30 44.82 16.83
C LEU A 10 -8.55 44.08 15.51
N ILE A 11 -8.86 44.82 14.44
CA ILE A 11 -9.03 44.26 13.09
C ILE A 11 -7.72 43.64 12.60
N LEU A 12 -6.59 44.30 12.83
CA LEU A 12 -5.28 43.81 12.39
C LEU A 12 -4.90 42.50 13.11
N VAL A 13 -5.15 42.42 14.42
CA VAL A 13 -4.93 41.20 15.21
C VAL A 13 -5.85 40.06 14.74
N LEU A 14 -7.12 40.35 14.46
CA LEU A 14 -8.05 39.37 13.91
C LEU A 14 -7.62 38.87 12.53
N LEU A 15 -7.15 39.75 11.65
CA LEU A 15 -6.64 39.37 10.33
C LEU A 15 -5.40 38.48 10.45
N LEU A 16 -4.43 38.87 11.27
CA LEU A 16 -3.22 38.08 11.51
C LEU A 16 -3.54 36.71 12.13
N GLY A 17 -4.49 36.65 13.06
CA GLY A 17 -4.96 35.39 13.65
C GLY A 17 -5.56 34.45 12.61
N ASN A 18 -6.43 34.96 11.73
CA ASN A 18 -7.03 34.17 10.67
C ASN A 18 -5.99 33.67 9.65
N VAL A 19 -5.03 34.52 9.27
CA VAL A 19 -3.93 34.13 8.37
C VAL A 19 -3.07 33.04 9.03
N PHE A 20 -2.69 33.22 10.30
CA PHE A 20 -1.92 32.22 11.05
C PHE A 20 -2.65 30.88 11.13
N LEU A 21 -3.95 30.90 11.45
CA LEU A 21 -4.79 29.69 11.49
C LEU A 21 -4.90 29.03 10.11
N GLY A 22 -5.08 29.80 9.04
CA GLY A 22 -5.13 29.28 7.67
C GLY A 22 -3.84 28.59 7.26
N VAL A 23 -2.68 29.18 7.56
CA VAL A 23 -1.37 28.57 7.29
C VAL A 23 -1.20 27.27 8.09
N LYS A 24 -1.52 27.27 9.39
CA LYS A 24 -1.43 26.06 10.23
C LYS A 24 -2.36 24.96 9.74
N TYR A 25 -3.59 25.30 9.38
CA TYR A 25 -4.55 24.34 8.83
C TYR A 25 -4.03 23.70 7.53
N PHE A 26 -3.50 24.51 6.61
CA PHE A 26 -2.95 24.00 5.35
C PHE A 26 -1.72 23.09 5.57
N SER A 27 -0.82 23.46 6.49
CA SER A 27 0.33 22.63 6.86
C SER A 27 -0.10 21.27 7.41
N VAL A 28 -1.02 21.26 8.38
CA VAL A 28 -1.54 20.02 8.98
C VAL A 28 -2.27 19.16 7.97
N ALA A 29 -3.09 19.77 7.09
CA ALA A 29 -3.78 19.04 6.03
C ALA A 29 -2.80 18.37 5.05
N LYS A 30 -1.67 19.02 4.75
CA LYS A 30 -0.61 18.46 3.91
C LYS A 30 0.10 17.30 4.60
N GLU A 31 0.51 17.45 5.85
CA GLU A 31 1.14 16.39 6.66
C GLU A 31 0.23 15.18 6.81
N LEU A 32 -1.08 15.40 7.02
CA LEU A 32 -2.06 14.33 7.12
C LEU A 32 -2.18 13.53 5.82
N ARG A 33 -2.18 14.20 4.66
CA ARG A 33 -2.20 13.53 3.36
C ARG A 33 -0.95 12.67 3.16
N GLN A 34 0.23 13.20 3.46
CA GLN A 34 1.49 12.45 3.37
C GLN A 34 1.51 11.24 4.30
N THR A 35 1.04 11.40 5.54
CA THR A 35 0.96 10.30 6.51
C THR A 35 -0.02 9.22 6.06
N LYS A 36 -1.17 9.60 5.49
CA LYS A 36 -2.13 8.65 4.91
C LYS A 36 -1.53 7.87 3.75
N THR A 37 -0.85 8.54 2.82
CA THR A 37 -0.22 7.87 1.67
C THR A 37 0.87 6.89 2.11
N LEU A 38 1.69 7.27 3.11
CA LEU A 38 2.71 6.37 3.67
C LEU A 38 2.07 5.19 4.40
N SER A 39 0.98 5.41 5.14
CA SER A 39 0.23 4.34 5.82
C SER A 39 -0.43 3.38 4.83
N GLU A 40 -1.00 3.89 3.75
CA GLU A 40 -1.60 3.07 2.67
C GLU A 40 -0.53 2.24 1.97
N ALA A 41 0.61 2.85 1.61
CA ALA A 41 1.75 2.11 1.06
C ALA A 41 2.25 1.01 2.02
N GLN A 42 2.35 1.31 3.32
CA GLN A 42 2.74 0.32 4.32
C GLN A 42 1.72 -0.82 4.45
N LYS A 43 0.41 -0.53 4.37
CA LYS A 43 -0.63 -1.56 4.36
C LYS A 43 -0.52 -2.48 3.15
N VAL A 44 -0.30 -1.92 1.96
CA VAL A 44 -0.07 -2.71 0.73
C VAL A 44 1.17 -3.60 0.91
N ASN A 45 2.28 -3.05 1.40
CA ASN A 45 3.50 -3.83 1.62
C ASN A 45 3.31 -4.96 2.61
N ASN A 46 2.55 -4.73 3.69
CA ASN A 46 2.20 -5.78 4.65
C ASN A 46 1.37 -6.89 4.00
N LYS A 47 0.37 -6.55 3.18
CA LYS A 47 -0.41 -7.56 2.45
C LYS A 47 0.46 -8.38 1.51
N VAL A 48 1.34 -7.74 0.74
CA VAL A 48 2.26 -8.42 -0.18
C VAL A 48 3.22 -9.32 0.60
N LEU A 49 3.72 -8.88 1.76
CA LEU A 49 4.57 -9.69 2.64
C LEU A 49 3.83 -10.90 3.19
N GLU A 50 2.58 -10.75 3.64
CA GLU A 50 1.75 -11.84 4.14
C GLU A 50 1.47 -12.87 3.04
N PHE A 51 1.11 -12.42 1.85
CA PHE A 51 0.96 -13.31 0.69
C PHE A 51 2.27 -14.02 0.34
N SER A 52 3.39 -13.31 0.33
CA SER A 52 4.70 -13.90 0.05
C SER A 52 5.04 -15.01 1.05
N LYS A 53 4.75 -14.79 2.34
CA LYS A 53 4.92 -15.82 3.37
C LYS A 53 4.02 -17.02 3.11
N LEU A 54 2.73 -16.79 2.82
CA LEU A 54 1.77 -17.84 2.50
C LEU A 54 2.22 -18.66 1.28
N PHE A 55 2.64 -17.99 0.21
CA PHE A 55 3.14 -18.59 -1.02
C PHE A 55 4.36 -19.48 -0.75
N ILE A 56 5.36 -18.97 -0.03
CA ILE A 56 6.54 -19.75 0.33
C ILE A 56 6.15 -20.98 1.16
N GLU A 57 5.31 -20.81 2.18
CA GLU A 57 4.96 -21.89 3.10
C GLU A 57 4.08 -22.96 2.44
N LYS A 58 3.11 -22.56 1.62
CA LYS A 58 2.06 -23.44 1.11
C LYS A 58 2.26 -23.89 -0.32
N VAL A 59 3.12 -23.21 -1.09
CA VAL A 59 3.43 -23.56 -2.47
C VAL A 59 4.87 -24.06 -2.62
N LEU A 60 5.86 -23.31 -2.14
CA LEU A 60 7.27 -23.68 -2.39
C LEU A 60 7.79 -24.74 -1.43
N LYS A 61 7.37 -24.69 -0.17
CA LYS A 61 7.83 -25.62 0.88
C LYS A 61 6.93 -26.85 1.04
N THR A 62 5.77 -26.87 0.39
CA THR A 62 4.87 -28.03 0.51
C THR A 62 5.47 -29.24 -0.19
N LYS A 63 5.30 -30.41 0.42
CA LYS A 63 5.68 -31.70 -0.18
C LYS A 63 4.45 -32.46 -0.69
N THR A 64 3.26 -31.95 -0.41
CA THR A 64 1.98 -32.55 -0.76
C THR A 64 1.32 -31.71 -1.82
N GLU A 65 0.45 -32.34 -2.62
CA GLU A 65 -0.41 -31.63 -3.54
C GLU A 65 -1.23 -30.56 -2.80
N ILE A 66 -1.37 -29.40 -3.43
CA ILE A 66 -2.20 -28.31 -2.92
C ILE A 66 -3.65 -28.67 -3.20
N ASP A 67 -4.45 -28.84 -2.15
CA ASP A 67 -5.88 -29.13 -2.26
C ASP A 67 -6.70 -27.91 -2.75
N PHE A 68 -7.99 -28.14 -3.04
CA PHE A 68 -8.87 -27.10 -3.55
C PHE A 68 -9.04 -25.92 -2.58
N GLU A 69 -9.14 -26.20 -1.27
CA GLU A 69 -9.30 -25.15 -0.26
C GLU A 69 -8.07 -24.25 -0.20
N MET A 70 -6.87 -24.83 -0.24
CA MET A 70 -5.62 -24.09 -0.27
C MET A 70 -5.46 -23.30 -1.57
N ARG A 71 -5.83 -23.87 -2.73
CA ARG A 71 -5.85 -23.13 -4.00
C ARG A 71 -6.77 -21.92 -3.93
N LEU A 72 -7.99 -22.10 -3.43
CA LEU A 72 -8.96 -21.00 -3.28
C LEU A 72 -8.44 -19.93 -2.31
N LYS A 73 -7.78 -20.33 -1.22
CA LYS A 73 -7.17 -19.41 -0.27
C LYS A 73 -6.05 -18.59 -0.91
N LEU A 74 -5.17 -19.22 -1.70
CA LEU A 74 -4.08 -18.55 -2.41
C LEU A 74 -4.62 -17.56 -3.45
N GLU A 75 -5.63 -17.98 -4.22
CA GLU A 75 -6.29 -17.14 -5.23
C GLU A 75 -6.97 -15.92 -4.61
N ASN A 76 -7.67 -16.11 -3.49
CA ASN A 76 -8.28 -14.98 -2.78
C ASN A 76 -7.22 -14.06 -2.17
N ALA A 77 -6.14 -14.62 -1.63
CA ALA A 77 -5.05 -13.85 -1.04
C ALA A 77 -4.32 -12.98 -2.08
N VAL A 78 -4.03 -13.52 -3.27
CA VAL A 78 -3.40 -12.74 -4.35
C VAL A 78 -4.35 -11.68 -4.91
N ARG A 79 -5.65 -11.97 -5.02
CA ARG A 79 -6.66 -10.97 -5.46
C ARG A 79 -6.83 -9.84 -4.45
N ASP A 80 -6.78 -10.13 -3.15
CA ASP A 80 -6.91 -9.12 -2.09
C ASP A 80 -5.72 -8.14 -2.01
N LEU A 81 -4.62 -8.44 -2.69
CA LEU A 81 -3.50 -7.50 -2.84
C LEU A 81 -3.91 -6.27 -3.67
N GLY A 82 -4.86 -6.42 -4.59
CA GLY A 82 -5.28 -5.35 -5.51
C GLY A 82 -4.18 -4.92 -6.50
N ASP A 83 -3.14 -5.74 -6.68
CA ASP A 83 -2.03 -5.50 -7.59
C ASP A 83 -2.16 -6.39 -8.83
N ASN A 84 -2.48 -5.77 -9.97
CA ASN A 84 -2.71 -6.47 -11.22
C ASN A 84 -1.46 -7.14 -11.78
N GLU A 85 -0.26 -6.62 -11.50
CA GLU A 85 1.00 -7.21 -11.96
C GLU A 85 1.26 -8.51 -11.20
N ILE A 86 1.09 -8.49 -9.87
CA ILE A 86 1.22 -9.70 -9.04
C ILE A 86 0.18 -10.74 -9.45
N LEU A 87 -1.07 -10.33 -9.68
CA LEU A 87 -2.12 -11.25 -10.10
C LEU A 87 -1.82 -11.87 -11.48
N ALA A 88 -1.38 -11.08 -12.46
CA ALA A 88 -1.03 -11.58 -13.79
C ALA A 88 0.14 -12.58 -13.74
N GLN A 89 1.18 -12.25 -12.98
CA GLN A 89 2.34 -13.12 -12.79
C GLN A 89 1.97 -14.43 -12.06
N TRP A 90 1.05 -14.36 -11.09
CA TRP A 90 0.48 -15.53 -10.45
C TRP A 90 -0.30 -16.41 -11.43
N SER A 91 -1.13 -15.82 -12.29
CA SER A 91 -1.85 -16.57 -13.33
C SER A 91 -0.89 -17.29 -14.27
N GLN A 92 0.19 -16.63 -14.70
CA GLN A 92 1.22 -17.27 -15.54
C GLN A 92 1.88 -18.48 -14.85
N PHE A 93 2.15 -18.36 -13.55
CA PHE A 93 2.66 -19.48 -12.76
C PHE A 93 1.66 -20.66 -12.73
N ILE A 94 0.38 -20.40 -12.46
CA ILE A 94 -0.65 -21.45 -12.36
C ILE A 94 -0.97 -22.07 -13.72
N GLU A 95 -0.87 -21.31 -14.80
CA GLU A 95 -1.10 -21.76 -16.19
C GLU A 95 0.11 -22.44 -16.82
N SER A 96 1.25 -22.50 -16.11
CA SER A 96 2.47 -23.12 -16.61
C SER A 96 2.28 -24.61 -16.86
N THR A 97 2.52 -25.05 -18.10
CA THR A 97 2.33 -26.43 -18.55
C THR A 97 3.58 -27.29 -18.44
N THR A 98 4.75 -26.68 -18.25
CA THR A 98 6.04 -27.36 -18.09
C THR A 98 6.68 -26.97 -16.76
N GLU A 99 7.48 -27.88 -16.20
CA GLU A 99 8.23 -27.60 -14.98
C GLU A 99 9.21 -26.43 -15.17
N ALA A 100 9.87 -26.35 -16.34
CA ALA A 100 10.79 -25.27 -16.65
C ALA A 100 10.10 -23.91 -16.61
N ASN A 101 8.93 -23.78 -17.26
CA ASN A 101 8.15 -22.55 -17.25
C ASN A 101 7.65 -22.24 -15.84
N ALA A 102 7.11 -23.23 -15.12
CA ALA A 102 6.64 -23.02 -13.75
C ALA A 102 7.78 -22.52 -12.83
N GLN A 103 8.99 -23.08 -12.97
CA GLN A 103 10.16 -22.62 -12.21
C GLN A 103 10.59 -21.20 -12.58
N GLU A 104 10.47 -20.81 -13.85
CA GLU A 104 10.73 -19.44 -14.30
C GLU A 104 9.70 -18.46 -13.73
N GLU A 105 8.41 -18.77 -13.87
CA GLU A 105 7.34 -17.89 -13.36
C GLU A 105 7.33 -17.78 -11.83
N VAL A 106 7.72 -18.83 -11.10
CA VAL A 106 7.94 -18.72 -9.65
C VAL A 106 9.04 -17.73 -9.32
N LYS A 107 10.16 -17.74 -10.05
CA LYS A 107 11.28 -16.81 -9.82
C LYS A 107 10.85 -15.37 -10.12
N ASN A 108 10.16 -15.17 -11.24
CA ASN A 108 9.61 -13.87 -11.64
C ASN A 108 8.64 -13.35 -10.58
N LEU A 109 7.74 -14.21 -10.09
CA LEU A 109 6.81 -13.86 -9.02
C LEU A 109 7.53 -13.49 -7.73
N LEU A 110 8.52 -14.27 -7.30
CA LEU A 110 9.31 -13.96 -6.10
C LEU A 110 10.05 -12.62 -6.22
N GLU A 111 10.67 -12.36 -7.37
CA GLU A 111 11.33 -11.09 -7.63
C GLU A 111 10.33 -9.92 -7.57
N LEU A 112 9.17 -10.06 -8.22
CA LEU A 112 8.12 -9.06 -8.20
C LEU A 112 7.61 -8.77 -6.79
N LEU A 113 7.33 -9.82 -6.01
CA LEU A 113 6.87 -9.69 -4.62
C LEU A 113 7.88 -8.94 -3.75
N ILE A 114 9.17 -9.28 -3.85
CA ILE A 114 10.23 -8.59 -3.10
C ILE A 114 10.36 -7.12 -3.54
N ASN A 115 10.28 -6.85 -4.84
CA ASN A 115 10.33 -5.49 -5.38
C ASN A 115 9.16 -4.64 -4.89
N LYS A 116 7.97 -5.23 -4.74
CA LYS A 116 6.76 -4.55 -4.23
C LYS A 116 6.81 -4.33 -2.71
N ILE A 117 7.43 -5.22 -1.95
CA ILE A 117 7.64 -5.04 -0.51
C ILE A 117 8.64 -3.91 -0.22
N ARG A 118 9.66 -3.74 -1.06
CA ARG A 118 10.68 -2.70 -0.87
C ARG A 118 10.06 -1.32 -1.14
N VAL A 119 9.87 -0.55 -0.06
CA VAL A 119 9.56 0.88 -0.13
C VAL A 119 10.71 1.58 -0.88
N LYS A 120 10.40 2.33 -1.94
CA LYS A 120 11.29 3.40 -2.43
C LYS A 120 11.09 4.65 -1.58
#